data_AF-A0A218VRQ1-F1
#
_entry.id   AF-A0A218VRQ1-F1
#
_cell.length_a   1.000
_cell.length_b   1.000
_cell.length_c   1.000
_cell.angle_alpha   90.00
_cell.angle_beta   90.00
_cell.angle_gamma   90.00
#
_symmetry.space_group_name_H-M   'P 1'
#
loop_
_entity.id
_entity.type
_entity.pdbx_description
1 polymer ?
#
loop_
_entity_poly.entity_id
_entity_poly.type
_entity_poly.pdbx_seq_one_letter_code
_entity_poly.pdbx_strand_id
1 'polypeptide(L)'
;MGHRDLYEPMYPVDAAFRSSRTNEAYVFKGNMYVLINYAPGTQNDKAVNRPLLIRDGFPSLADTPFGDGIDCAFGSHYRNEAFIFKGDLCAVVNYAPHTTNDWIVKGPMTIASMFPFLRGTVFEKGIDAAFESSRESEAYLFRSDQYARINYGSSPHLITMRLIAQGFPTLRNTIFEHGIEAAFASHRYNEAYIFNLFEYALINFAPGTTNDYIIGGVKPIYPNWPSLGGYEREPALTFADVLFGEDVVRHDESELHNHLSQFSSAPEPDPLSPALDMYLYVVNAEVIHFLVGTVCPIISTKIN
;
A
#
# COMPACT_ATOMS: atom_id res chain seq x y z
N MET A 1 -23.72 13.69 14.19
CA MET A 1 -22.38 13.91 13.62
C MET A 1 -22.10 12.73 12.70
N GLY A 2 -22.00 12.96 11.40
CA GLY A 2 -22.05 11.90 10.38
C GLY A 2 -20.75 11.11 10.29
N HIS A 3 -20.90 9.78 10.14
CA HIS A 3 -19.87 8.80 9.80
C HIS A 3 -18.92 9.30 8.71
N ARG A 4 -17.62 9.37 9.01
CA ARG A 4 -16.56 9.75 8.06
C ARG A 4 -15.44 8.69 7.90
N ASP A 5 -15.67 7.44 8.27
CA ASP A 5 -14.57 6.45 8.35
C ASP A 5 -14.72 5.21 7.44
N LEU A 6 -15.58 5.22 6.42
CA LEU A 6 -15.82 4.02 5.59
C LEU A 6 -15.07 3.96 4.26
N TYR A 7 -14.31 5.00 3.89
CA TYR A 7 -13.64 5.06 2.59
C TYR A 7 -12.13 5.21 2.74
N GLU A 8 -11.38 4.12 2.52
CA GLU A 8 -9.92 4.22 2.46
C GLU A 8 -9.47 4.37 1.01
N PRO A 9 -8.89 5.52 0.62
CA PRO A 9 -8.36 5.68 -0.73
C PRO A 9 -7.08 4.85 -0.90
N MET A 10 -6.74 4.50 -2.14
CA MET A 10 -5.46 3.86 -2.49
C MET A 10 -4.31 4.89 -2.64
N TYR A 11 -4.38 6.00 -1.88
CA TYR A 11 -3.32 7.00 -1.77
C TYR A 11 -3.12 7.45 -0.30
N PRO A 12 -1.91 7.88 0.10
CA PRO A 12 -0.63 7.82 -0.63
C PRO A 12 -0.31 6.41 -1.12
N VAL A 13 0.40 6.33 -2.25
CA VAL A 13 0.69 5.06 -2.94
C VAL A 13 2.03 4.54 -2.42
N ASP A 14 2.05 3.31 -1.92
CA ASP A 14 3.28 2.70 -1.37
C ASP A 14 4.13 2.06 -2.48
N ALA A 15 3.50 1.45 -3.49
CA ALA A 15 4.20 0.87 -4.62
C ALA A 15 3.30 0.79 -5.84
N ALA A 16 3.91 0.68 -7.03
CA ALA A 16 3.17 0.38 -8.24
C ALA A 16 4.03 -0.37 -9.25
N PHE A 17 3.42 -1.14 -10.15
CA PHE A 17 4.10 -1.64 -11.33
C PHE A 17 3.16 -1.80 -12.53
N ARG A 18 3.73 -1.68 -13.73
CA ARG A 18 3.03 -1.87 -15.00
C ARG A 18 2.75 -3.37 -15.24
N SER A 19 1.50 -3.72 -15.50
CA SER A 19 1.12 -5.06 -15.95
C SER A 19 1.60 -5.32 -17.38
N SER A 20 1.72 -6.58 -17.77
CA SER A 20 1.90 -7.01 -19.17
C SER A 20 0.64 -6.82 -20.00
N ARG A 21 -0.51 -6.65 -19.33
CA ARG A 21 -1.79 -6.34 -19.93
C ARG A 21 -1.86 -4.85 -20.25
N THR A 22 -2.24 -4.54 -21.48
CA THR A 22 -2.23 -3.17 -22.01
C THR A 22 -2.99 -2.21 -21.11
N ASN A 23 -2.33 -1.11 -20.75
CA ASN A 23 -2.84 -0.02 -19.91
C ASN A 23 -3.26 -0.45 -18.50
N GLU A 24 -2.83 -1.62 -18.04
CA GLU A 24 -3.07 -2.04 -16.66
C GLU A 24 -1.85 -1.80 -15.77
N ALA A 25 -2.09 -1.47 -14.51
CA ALA A 25 -1.07 -1.33 -13.48
C ALA A 25 -1.59 -1.84 -12.14
N TYR A 26 -0.71 -2.45 -11.34
CA TYR A 26 -0.97 -2.80 -9.96
C TYR A 26 -0.50 -1.66 -9.07
N VAL A 27 -1.33 -1.25 -8.12
CA VAL A 27 -1.07 -0.15 -7.19
C VAL A 27 -1.30 -0.67 -5.77
N PHE A 28 -0.33 -0.47 -4.89
CA PHE A 28 -0.29 -1.04 -3.54
C PHE A 28 -0.42 0.05 -2.48
N LYS A 29 -1.11 -0.29 -1.40
CA LYS A 29 -1.21 0.52 -0.18
C LYS A 29 -1.44 -0.39 1.02
N GLY A 30 -0.57 -0.31 2.02
CA GLY A 30 -0.56 -1.22 3.15
C GLY A 30 -0.46 -2.67 2.68
N ASN A 31 -1.35 -3.52 3.20
CA ASN A 31 -1.48 -4.92 2.80
C ASN A 31 -2.49 -5.13 1.66
N MET A 32 -2.92 -4.07 0.98
CA MET A 32 -3.90 -4.12 -0.11
C MET A 32 -3.30 -3.69 -1.44
N TYR A 33 -3.95 -4.11 -2.52
CA TYR A 33 -3.67 -3.63 -3.86
C TYR A 33 -4.94 -3.44 -4.68
N VAL A 34 -4.83 -2.62 -5.71
CA VAL A 34 -5.83 -2.48 -6.77
C VAL A 34 -5.13 -2.65 -8.14
N LEU A 35 -5.79 -3.36 -9.05
CA LEU A 35 -5.49 -3.40 -10.46
C LEU A 35 -6.32 -2.33 -11.15
N ILE A 36 -5.67 -1.40 -11.83
CA ILE A 36 -6.33 -0.32 -12.57
C ILE A 36 -6.04 -0.43 -14.06
N ASN A 37 -7.01 -0.04 -14.88
CA ASN A 37 -6.78 0.37 -16.25
C ASN A 37 -6.63 1.89 -16.24
N TYR A 38 -5.40 2.39 -16.39
CA TYR A 38 -5.09 3.80 -16.17
C TYR A 38 -5.26 4.69 -17.42
N ALA A 39 -5.75 4.13 -18.53
CA ALA A 39 -6.20 4.86 -19.73
C ALA A 39 -5.29 6.06 -20.14
N PRO A 40 -4.00 5.82 -20.47
CA PRO A 40 -3.02 6.90 -20.64
C PRO A 40 -3.43 7.93 -21.67
N GLY A 41 -3.24 9.21 -21.33
CA GLY A 41 -3.62 10.34 -22.18
C GLY A 41 -5.10 10.74 -22.08
N THR A 42 -5.87 10.10 -21.20
CA THR A 42 -7.28 10.43 -20.92
C THR A 42 -7.51 10.57 -19.40
N GLN A 43 -8.72 10.95 -19.00
CA GLN A 43 -9.16 11.00 -17.59
C GLN A 43 -10.11 9.83 -17.24
N ASN A 44 -10.07 8.75 -18.03
CA ASN A 44 -11.01 7.63 -17.94
C ASN A 44 -10.36 6.40 -17.29
N ASP A 45 -9.53 6.60 -16.27
CA ASP A 45 -9.00 5.49 -15.49
C ASP A 45 -10.12 4.75 -14.75
N LYS A 46 -9.96 3.44 -14.62
CA LYS A 46 -10.97 2.56 -14.02
C LYS A 46 -10.29 1.50 -13.18
N ALA A 47 -10.88 1.22 -12.02
CA ALA A 47 -10.54 0.04 -11.26
C ALA A 47 -10.99 -1.21 -12.03
N VAL A 48 -10.08 -2.17 -12.22
CA VAL A 48 -10.37 -3.48 -12.84
C VAL A 48 -10.91 -4.44 -11.79
N ASN A 49 -10.38 -4.35 -10.56
CA ASN A 49 -10.91 -5.01 -9.37
C ASN A 49 -11.19 -3.97 -8.27
N ARG A 50 -11.90 -4.40 -7.21
CA ARG A 50 -11.90 -3.67 -5.94
C ARG A 50 -10.55 -3.89 -5.24
N PRO A 51 -10.18 -3.09 -4.22
CA PRO A 51 -9.03 -3.38 -3.40
C PRO A 51 -9.14 -4.79 -2.81
N LEU A 52 -8.04 -5.54 -2.90
CA LEU A 52 -7.91 -6.89 -2.37
C LEU A 52 -6.68 -6.94 -1.47
N LEU A 53 -6.72 -7.82 -0.46
CA LEU A 53 -5.52 -8.14 0.29
C LEU A 53 -4.48 -8.79 -0.63
N ILE A 54 -3.21 -8.43 -0.44
CA ILE A 54 -2.12 -8.97 -1.26
C ILE A 54 -2.06 -10.50 -1.13
N ARG A 55 -2.17 -11.02 0.09
CA ARG A 55 -2.20 -12.48 0.35
C ARG A 55 -3.34 -13.24 -0.34
N ASP A 56 -4.45 -12.56 -0.67
CA ASP A 56 -5.61 -13.18 -1.32
C ASP A 56 -5.48 -13.12 -2.84
N GLY A 57 -4.99 -11.99 -3.38
CA GLY A 57 -4.75 -11.82 -4.82
C GLY A 57 -3.49 -12.50 -5.33
N PHE A 58 -2.51 -12.71 -4.44
CA PHE A 58 -1.24 -13.37 -4.70
C PHE A 58 -0.99 -14.49 -3.67
N PRO A 59 -1.66 -15.65 -3.79
CA PRO A 59 -1.49 -16.75 -2.84
C PRO A 59 -0.03 -17.18 -2.60
N SER A 60 0.89 -16.99 -3.57
CA SER A 60 2.30 -17.33 -3.36
C SER A 60 3.02 -16.41 -2.35
N LEU A 61 2.40 -15.27 -1.99
CA LEU A 61 2.93 -14.27 -1.07
C LEU A 61 2.33 -14.36 0.33
N ALA A 62 1.30 -15.19 0.55
CA ALA A 62 0.50 -15.20 1.77
C ALA A 62 1.33 -15.40 3.06
N ASP A 63 2.31 -16.31 3.03
CA ASP A 63 3.19 -16.60 4.16
C ASP A 63 4.56 -15.92 4.03
N THR A 64 4.59 -14.72 3.45
CA THR A 64 5.80 -13.93 3.26
C THR A 64 5.59 -12.50 3.76
N PRO A 65 6.66 -11.74 4.06
CA PRO A 65 6.53 -10.32 4.39
C PRO A 65 5.77 -9.49 3.34
N PHE A 66 5.74 -9.94 2.08
CA PHE A 66 5.03 -9.26 1.00
C PHE A 66 3.51 -9.39 1.12
N GLY A 67 2.99 -10.45 1.77
CA GLY A 67 1.56 -10.63 2.01
C GLY A 67 0.96 -9.56 2.93
N ASP A 68 1.80 -8.97 3.80
CA ASP A 68 1.45 -7.87 4.70
C ASP A 68 1.74 -6.48 4.08
N GLY A 69 2.34 -6.42 2.90
CA GLY A 69 2.57 -5.17 2.17
C GLY A 69 3.76 -5.19 1.23
N ILE A 70 3.70 -4.34 0.22
CA ILE A 70 4.76 -4.10 -0.77
C ILE A 70 5.04 -2.59 -0.77
N ASP A 71 6.29 -2.19 -0.49
CA ASP A 71 6.69 -0.78 -0.35
C ASP A 71 7.55 -0.26 -1.51
N CYS A 72 7.86 -1.10 -2.48
CA CYS A 72 8.34 -0.71 -3.80
C CYS A 72 8.13 -1.85 -4.78
N ALA A 73 7.92 -1.54 -6.06
CA ALA A 73 7.85 -2.53 -7.11
C ALA A 73 8.26 -1.95 -8.47
N PHE A 74 8.65 -2.82 -9.40
CA PHE A 74 8.71 -2.48 -10.82
C PHE A 74 8.47 -3.72 -11.69
N GLY A 75 7.83 -3.52 -12.85
CA GLY A 75 7.62 -4.59 -13.83
C GLY A 75 8.92 -4.94 -14.55
N SER A 76 8.94 -6.04 -15.30
CA SER A 76 10.12 -6.43 -16.06
C SER A 76 9.82 -6.73 -17.52
N HIS A 77 10.88 -6.76 -18.34
CA HIS A 77 10.80 -7.12 -19.75
C HIS A 77 10.52 -8.63 -19.92
N TYR A 78 10.56 -9.39 -18.81
CA TYR A 78 10.18 -10.81 -18.74
C TYR A 78 8.68 -10.97 -18.52
N ARG A 79 7.88 -10.38 -19.42
CA ARG A 79 6.40 -10.43 -19.48
C ARG A 79 5.70 -10.28 -18.13
N ASN A 80 5.35 -11.41 -17.50
CA ASN A 80 4.53 -11.47 -16.30
C ASN A 80 5.37 -11.43 -15.03
N GLU A 81 6.65 -11.07 -15.13
CA GLU A 81 7.52 -10.95 -13.97
C GLU A 81 7.63 -9.51 -13.47
N ALA A 82 7.60 -9.34 -12.16
CA ALA A 82 7.85 -8.08 -11.47
C ALA A 82 8.81 -8.30 -10.30
N PHE A 83 9.58 -7.26 -9.98
CA PHE A 83 10.35 -7.19 -8.75
C PHE A 83 9.50 -6.48 -7.69
N ILE A 84 9.39 -7.09 -6.51
CA ILE A 84 8.67 -6.53 -5.36
C ILE A 84 9.60 -6.41 -4.15
N PHE A 85 9.37 -5.41 -3.32
CA PHE A 85 10.21 -5.05 -2.18
C PHE A 85 9.37 -4.86 -0.91
N LYS A 86 9.98 -5.20 0.22
CA LYS A 86 9.48 -4.90 1.57
C LYS A 86 10.67 -4.72 2.51
N GLY A 87 10.94 -3.49 2.94
CA GLY A 87 12.13 -3.17 3.73
C GLY A 87 13.41 -3.55 2.98
N ASP A 88 14.28 -4.36 3.59
CA ASP A 88 15.50 -4.84 2.94
C ASP A 88 15.35 -6.15 2.17
N LEU A 89 14.12 -6.67 2.03
CA LEU A 89 13.80 -7.90 1.30
C LEU A 89 13.22 -7.60 -0.09
N CYS A 90 13.49 -8.50 -1.03
CA CYS A 90 12.88 -8.48 -2.36
C CYS A 90 12.68 -9.88 -2.94
N ALA A 91 11.79 -9.95 -3.92
CA ALA A 91 11.53 -11.14 -4.72
C ALA A 91 11.25 -10.78 -6.18
N VAL A 92 11.48 -11.73 -7.08
CA VAL A 92 10.91 -11.73 -8.43
C VAL A 92 9.69 -12.63 -8.39
N VAL A 93 8.56 -12.10 -8.82
CA VAL A 93 7.28 -12.83 -8.87
C VAL A 93 6.78 -12.91 -10.29
N ASN A 94 6.23 -14.05 -10.68
CA ASN A 94 5.35 -14.12 -11.82
C ASN A 94 3.93 -13.82 -11.32
N TYR A 95 3.37 -12.68 -11.69
CA TYR A 95 2.07 -12.22 -11.15
C TYR A 95 0.86 -12.76 -11.90
N ALA A 96 1.04 -13.64 -12.90
CA ALA A 96 -0.02 -14.38 -13.60
C ALA A 96 -1.34 -13.61 -13.79
N PRO A 97 -1.34 -12.49 -14.55
CA PRO A 97 -2.41 -11.49 -14.51
C PRO A 97 -3.78 -12.07 -14.86
N HIS A 98 -4.82 -11.57 -14.17
CA HIS A 98 -6.21 -12.05 -14.25
C HIS A 98 -6.41 -13.50 -13.75
N THR A 99 -5.47 -14.03 -12.97
CA THR A 99 -5.57 -15.32 -12.27
C THR A 99 -4.97 -15.20 -10.87
N THR A 100 -5.09 -16.24 -10.06
CA THR A 100 -4.45 -16.39 -8.73
C THR A 100 -3.36 -17.46 -8.75
N ASN A 101 -2.80 -17.75 -9.92
CA ASN A 101 -1.76 -18.76 -10.11
C ASN A 101 -0.38 -18.09 -10.17
N ASP A 102 -0.15 -17.08 -9.34
CA ASP A 102 1.15 -16.42 -9.21
C ASP A 102 2.15 -17.35 -8.51
N TRP A 103 3.45 -17.09 -8.72
CA TRP A 103 4.51 -17.78 -8.00
C TRP A 103 5.75 -16.91 -7.84
N ILE A 104 6.51 -17.18 -6.79
CA ILE A 104 7.83 -16.58 -6.59
C ILE A 104 8.82 -17.26 -7.54
N VAL A 105 9.37 -16.49 -8.48
CA VAL A 105 10.41 -16.93 -9.42
C VAL A 105 11.77 -16.98 -8.72
N LYS A 106 12.05 -15.99 -7.86
CA LYS A 106 13.33 -15.87 -7.14
C LYS A 106 13.16 -15.10 -5.83
N GLY A 107 13.79 -15.58 -4.76
CA GLY A 107 13.65 -15.00 -3.41
C GLY A 107 12.57 -15.73 -2.61
N PRO A 108 12.09 -15.16 -1.49
CA PRO A 108 12.50 -13.88 -0.89
C PRO A 108 13.98 -13.87 -0.47
N MET A 109 14.68 -12.75 -0.66
CA MET A 109 16.06 -12.57 -0.18
C MET A 109 16.36 -11.09 0.06
N THR A 110 17.49 -10.77 0.69
CA THR A 110 17.88 -9.37 0.86
C THR A 110 18.20 -8.70 -0.49
N ILE A 111 18.04 -7.37 -0.55
CA ILE A 111 18.41 -6.58 -1.73
C ILE A 111 19.89 -6.77 -2.10
N ALA A 112 20.80 -6.83 -1.12
CA ALA A 112 22.22 -7.08 -1.36
C ALA A 112 22.55 -8.51 -1.82
N SER A 113 21.61 -9.46 -1.68
CA SER A 113 21.72 -10.80 -2.27
C SER A 113 21.18 -10.80 -3.70
N MET A 114 20.07 -10.12 -3.96
CA MET A 114 19.47 -10.02 -5.30
C MET A 114 20.33 -9.17 -6.25
N PHE A 115 20.84 -8.05 -5.74
CA PHE A 115 21.63 -7.05 -6.45
C PHE A 115 22.93 -6.78 -5.68
N PRO A 116 23.96 -7.64 -5.82
CA PRO A 116 25.20 -7.51 -5.04
C PRO A 116 25.91 -6.16 -5.20
N PHE A 117 25.74 -5.50 -6.34
CA PHE A 117 26.28 -4.16 -6.62
C PHE A 117 25.60 -3.02 -5.84
N LEU A 118 24.48 -3.28 -5.14
CA LEU A 118 23.85 -2.31 -4.23
C LEU A 118 24.35 -2.43 -2.79
N ARG A 119 25.20 -3.42 -2.48
CA ARG A 119 25.80 -3.57 -1.15
C ARG A 119 26.64 -2.35 -0.77
N GLY A 120 26.46 -1.86 0.45
CA GLY A 120 27.11 -0.66 0.98
C GLY A 120 26.57 0.65 0.43
N THR A 121 25.52 0.61 -0.41
CA THR A 121 24.86 1.81 -0.94
C THR A 121 23.62 2.14 -0.13
N VAL A 122 23.02 3.31 -0.37
CA VAL A 122 21.76 3.70 0.28
C VAL A 122 20.63 2.69 0.00
N PHE A 123 20.65 2.02 -1.15
CA PHE A 123 19.61 1.07 -1.57
C PHE A 123 19.68 -0.30 -0.88
N GLU A 124 20.75 -0.61 -0.15
CA GLU A 124 20.91 -1.94 0.47
C GLU A 124 19.75 -2.29 1.42
N LYS A 125 19.21 -1.30 2.11
CA LYS A 125 18.21 -1.48 3.17
C LYS A 125 16.81 -1.08 2.74
N GLY A 126 16.53 -1.10 1.45
CA GLY A 126 15.23 -0.73 0.88
C GLY A 126 15.30 0.26 -0.27
N ILE A 127 14.16 0.42 -0.93
CA ILE A 127 13.97 1.25 -2.12
C ILE A 127 12.61 1.91 -1.92
N ASP A 128 12.51 3.21 -2.15
CA ASP A 128 11.27 3.95 -1.94
C ASP A 128 10.35 3.80 -3.17
N ALA A 129 10.92 3.86 -4.38
CA ALA A 129 10.15 3.66 -5.61
C ALA A 129 11.02 3.07 -6.72
N ALA A 130 10.38 2.47 -7.72
CA ALA A 130 11.08 2.02 -8.91
C ALA A 130 10.19 2.04 -10.15
N PHE A 131 10.80 2.15 -11.33
CA PHE A 131 10.10 1.88 -12.58
C PHE A 131 11.02 1.28 -13.63
N GLU A 132 10.44 0.52 -14.55
CA GLU A 132 11.14 -0.10 -15.67
C GLU A 132 11.48 0.92 -16.76
N SER A 133 12.72 0.89 -17.24
CA SER A 133 13.16 1.67 -18.40
C SER A 133 12.60 1.10 -19.70
N SER A 134 12.44 1.94 -20.71
CA SER A 134 12.20 1.49 -22.09
C SER A 134 13.40 0.78 -22.72
N ARG A 135 14.60 0.93 -22.14
CA ARG A 135 15.76 0.13 -22.51
C ARG A 135 15.67 -1.23 -21.83
N GLU A 136 15.94 -2.26 -22.61
CA GLU A 136 15.79 -3.65 -22.20
C GLU A 136 16.56 -3.97 -20.92
N SER A 137 15.87 -4.65 -20.01
CA SER A 137 16.38 -5.10 -18.70
C SER A 137 16.97 -3.99 -17.83
N GLU A 138 16.56 -2.74 -18.01
CA GLU A 138 16.99 -1.64 -17.15
C GLU A 138 15.84 -1.12 -16.28
N ALA A 139 16.18 -0.65 -15.08
CA ALA A 139 15.23 -0.03 -14.16
C ALA A 139 15.85 1.18 -13.47
N TYR A 140 14.99 2.10 -13.04
CA TYR A 140 15.32 3.21 -12.15
C TYR A 140 14.82 2.86 -10.75
N LEU A 141 15.68 3.01 -9.75
CA LEU A 141 15.40 2.80 -8.34
C LEU A 141 15.59 4.14 -7.62
N PHE A 142 14.70 4.50 -6.71
CA PHE A 142 14.72 5.76 -5.97
C PHE A 142 14.80 5.48 -4.49
N ARG A 143 15.62 6.27 -3.79
CA ARG A 143 15.67 6.28 -2.33
C ARG A 143 16.11 7.65 -1.85
N SER A 144 15.27 8.29 -1.05
CA SER A 144 15.47 9.68 -0.62
C SER A 144 15.73 10.59 -1.84
N ASP A 145 16.72 11.47 -1.78
CA ASP A 145 17.09 12.36 -2.89
C ASP A 145 17.98 11.71 -3.96
N GLN A 146 18.20 10.39 -3.90
CA GLN A 146 19.06 9.63 -4.80
C GLN A 146 18.28 8.69 -5.71
N TYR A 147 18.85 8.42 -6.89
CA TYR A 147 18.40 7.35 -7.76
C TYR A 147 19.57 6.51 -8.26
N ALA A 148 19.28 5.25 -8.56
CA ALA A 148 20.15 4.35 -9.29
C ALA A 148 19.48 3.94 -10.60
N ARG A 149 20.25 3.81 -11.68
CA ARG A 149 19.85 3.08 -12.88
C ARG A 149 20.62 1.78 -12.90
N ILE A 150 19.92 0.67 -13.05
CA ILE A 150 20.49 -0.67 -13.00
C ILE A 150 20.20 -1.43 -14.28
N ASN A 151 21.01 -2.44 -14.58
CA ASN A 151 20.62 -3.54 -15.44
C ASN A 151 20.28 -4.75 -14.54
N TYR A 152 19.12 -5.36 -14.76
CA TYR A 152 18.65 -6.55 -14.02
C TYR A 152 18.61 -7.83 -14.87
N GLY A 153 19.11 -7.76 -16.11
CA GLY A 153 19.11 -8.89 -17.04
C GLY A 153 20.24 -9.88 -16.76
N SER A 154 20.73 -10.58 -17.80
CA SER A 154 21.72 -11.66 -17.65
C SER A 154 23.09 -11.22 -17.10
N SER A 155 23.40 -9.92 -17.14
CA SER A 155 24.61 -9.36 -16.52
C SER A 155 24.20 -8.23 -15.56
N PRO A 156 23.70 -8.55 -14.35
CA PRO A 156 23.21 -7.54 -13.43
C PRO A 156 24.34 -6.61 -12.96
N HIS A 157 24.16 -5.30 -13.14
CA HIS A 157 25.13 -4.29 -12.69
C HIS A 157 24.48 -2.92 -12.44
N LEU A 158 25.18 -2.09 -11.67
CA LEU A 158 24.86 -0.69 -11.51
C LEU A 158 25.33 0.08 -12.76
N ILE A 159 24.42 0.80 -13.42
CA ILE A 159 24.75 1.67 -14.56
C ILE A 159 25.13 3.06 -14.06
N THR A 160 24.33 3.65 -13.17
CA THR A 160 24.63 4.96 -12.57
C THR A 160 23.95 5.12 -11.23
N MET A 161 24.50 6.00 -10.38
CA MET A 161 23.91 6.43 -9.12
C MET A 161 24.20 7.92 -8.93
N ARG A 162 23.16 8.72 -8.73
CA ARG A 162 23.23 10.19 -8.66
C ARG A 162 22.07 10.74 -7.83
N LEU A 163 22.10 12.04 -7.55
CA LEU A 163 20.92 12.76 -7.05
C LEU A 163 19.81 12.76 -8.11
N ILE A 164 18.55 12.73 -7.67
CA ILE A 164 17.37 12.83 -8.55
C ILE A 164 17.48 14.10 -9.40
N ALA A 165 17.76 15.25 -8.79
CA ALA A 165 17.95 16.53 -9.46
C ALA A 165 19.05 16.54 -10.54
N GLN A 166 20.00 15.60 -10.51
CA GLN A 166 21.06 15.49 -11.52
C GLN A 166 20.65 14.59 -12.69
N GLY A 167 19.89 13.52 -12.43
CA GLY A 167 19.41 12.61 -13.48
C GLY A 167 18.12 13.08 -14.15
N PHE A 168 17.30 13.82 -13.41
CA PHE A 168 16.01 14.34 -13.83
C PHE A 168 15.93 15.84 -13.53
N PRO A 169 16.61 16.71 -14.31
CA PRO A 169 16.64 18.15 -14.05
C PRO A 169 15.26 18.80 -14.01
N THR A 170 14.26 18.21 -14.68
CA THR A 170 12.88 18.71 -14.66
C THR A 170 12.20 18.60 -13.30
N LEU A 171 12.74 17.77 -12.38
CA LEU A 171 12.18 17.55 -11.04
C LEU A 171 12.73 18.54 -10.00
N ARG A 172 13.70 19.38 -10.37
CA ARG A 172 14.22 20.43 -9.48
C ARG A 172 13.13 21.42 -9.10
N ASN A 173 13.14 21.83 -7.83
CA ASN A 173 12.13 22.70 -7.22
C ASN A 173 10.70 22.12 -7.28
N THR A 174 10.58 20.79 -7.36
CA THR A 174 9.31 20.07 -7.20
C THR A 174 9.37 19.21 -5.95
N ILE A 175 8.21 18.70 -5.52
CA ILE A 175 8.14 17.74 -4.40
C ILE A 175 8.98 16.47 -4.63
N PHE A 176 9.27 16.14 -5.90
CA PHE A 176 9.99 14.91 -6.28
C PHE A 176 11.51 15.04 -6.20
N GLU A 177 12.04 16.26 -5.96
CA GLU A 177 13.48 16.49 -5.87
C GLU A 177 14.14 15.68 -4.73
N HIS A 178 13.40 15.48 -3.65
CA HIS A 178 13.91 14.90 -2.40
C HIS A 178 13.38 13.49 -2.11
N GLY A 179 12.61 12.91 -3.03
CA GLY A 179 12.00 11.60 -2.82
C GLY A 179 10.85 11.31 -3.77
N ILE A 180 10.64 10.03 -4.02
CA ILE A 180 9.51 9.47 -4.77
C ILE A 180 9.02 8.26 -3.96
N GLU A 181 7.74 8.23 -3.60
CA GLU A 181 7.14 7.18 -2.76
C GLU A 181 6.63 5.99 -3.57
N ALA A 182 6.24 6.21 -4.83
CA ALA A 182 5.94 5.12 -5.76
C ALA A 182 6.14 5.57 -7.20
N ALA A 183 6.37 4.61 -8.09
CA ALA A 183 6.43 4.88 -9.51
C ALA A 183 6.01 3.66 -10.33
N PHE A 184 5.59 3.88 -11.57
CA PHE A 184 5.49 2.81 -12.56
C PHE A 184 5.67 3.34 -13.97
N ALA A 185 6.21 2.51 -14.86
CA ALA A 185 6.35 2.84 -16.27
C ALA A 185 4.99 2.78 -16.98
N SER A 186 4.72 3.70 -17.89
CA SER A 186 3.58 3.62 -18.78
C SER A 186 3.83 2.58 -19.88
N HIS A 187 2.75 2.09 -20.48
CA HIS A 187 2.72 1.41 -21.77
C HIS A 187 3.07 2.36 -22.93
N ARG A 188 2.96 3.68 -22.72
CA ARG A 188 3.47 4.67 -23.68
C ARG A 188 4.99 4.78 -23.54
N TYR A 189 5.66 4.82 -24.68
CA TYR A 189 7.12 4.81 -24.73
C TYR A 189 7.73 5.99 -23.97
N ASN A 190 8.73 5.69 -23.14
CA ASN A 190 9.44 6.67 -22.31
C ASN A 190 8.55 7.46 -21.32
N GLU A 191 7.34 7.01 -21.01
CA GLU A 191 6.50 7.65 -20.02
C GLU A 191 6.51 6.88 -18.70
N ALA A 192 6.53 7.57 -17.57
CA ALA A 192 6.37 6.98 -16.24
C ALA A 192 5.54 7.89 -15.35
N TYR A 193 4.77 7.29 -14.45
CA TYR A 193 4.08 8.01 -13.39
C TYR A 193 4.92 7.91 -12.12
N ILE A 194 5.10 9.03 -11.43
CA ILE A 194 5.78 9.12 -10.13
C ILE A 194 4.82 9.75 -9.13
N PHE A 195 4.81 9.23 -7.91
CA PHE A 195 3.90 9.61 -6.83
C PHE A 195 4.70 10.03 -5.61
N ASN A 196 4.21 11.05 -4.92
CA ASN A 196 4.74 11.51 -3.64
C ASN A 196 3.62 12.17 -2.86
N LEU A 197 3.34 11.68 -1.65
CA LEU A 197 2.23 12.08 -0.79
C LEU A 197 0.88 11.99 -1.52
N PHE A 198 0.27 13.15 -1.79
CA PHE A 198 -1.03 13.28 -2.42
C PHE A 198 -0.95 13.78 -3.87
N GLU A 199 0.25 13.85 -4.43
CA GLU A 199 0.52 14.39 -5.75
C GLU A 199 1.23 13.36 -6.64
N TYR A 200 1.10 13.55 -7.95
CA TYR A 200 1.76 12.75 -8.96
C TYR A 200 2.25 13.62 -10.11
N ALA A 201 3.22 13.09 -10.87
CA ALA A 201 3.63 13.63 -12.14
C ALA A 201 3.70 12.51 -13.18
N LEU A 202 3.29 12.83 -14.41
CA LEU A 202 3.62 12.03 -15.58
C LEU A 202 4.90 12.62 -16.19
N ILE A 203 5.97 11.83 -16.24
CA ILE A 203 7.24 12.24 -16.84
C ILE A 203 7.45 11.55 -18.17
N ASN A 204 8.09 12.24 -19.11
CA ASN A 204 8.80 11.59 -20.20
C ASN A 204 10.26 11.48 -19.79
N PHE A 205 10.77 10.27 -19.57
CA PHE A 205 12.15 10.03 -19.15
C PHE A 205 13.06 9.74 -20.36
N ALA A 206 14.34 10.07 -20.26
CA ALA A 206 15.29 9.93 -21.36
C ALA A 206 16.47 9.01 -20.97
N PRO A 207 16.42 7.70 -21.26
CA PRO A 207 17.45 6.76 -20.82
C PRO A 207 18.87 7.10 -21.30
N GLY A 208 19.73 7.45 -20.35
CA GLY A 208 21.14 7.78 -20.60
C GLY A 208 21.42 9.25 -20.91
N THR A 209 20.39 10.10 -20.89
CA THR A 209 20.53 11.55 -20.98
C THR A 209 19.73 12.21 -19.85
N THR A 210 19.65 13.54 -19.86
CA THR A 210 18.89 14.35 -18.90
C THR A 210 17.87 15.24 -19.63
N ASN A 211 17.35 14.74 -20.75
CA ASN A 211 16.36 15.43 -21.59
C ASN A 211 14.93 15.02 -21.23
N ASP A 212 14.69 14.72 -19.96
CA ASP A 212 13.39 14.43 -19.39
C ASP A 212 12.54 15.71 -19.25
N TYR A 213 11.23 15.54 -19.21
CA TYR A 213 10.27 16.63 -18.97
C TYR A 213 9.00 16.12 -18.31
N ILE A 214 8.34 16.99 -17.54
CA ILE A 214 7.02 16.71 -16.96
C ILE A 214 5.93 16.99 -17.99
N ILE A 215 5.07 16.00 -18.23
CA ILE A 215 3.90 16.10 -19.09
C ILE A 215 2.72 16.66 -18.28
N GLY A 216 2.35 17.91 -18.55
CA GLY A 216 1.16 18.52 -17.98
C GLY A 216 1.28 18.96 -16.52
N GLY A 217 2.51 19.04 -15.98
CA GLY A 217 2.81 19.51 -14.63
C GLY A 217 2.53 18.49 -13.51
N VAL A 218 2.89 18.88 -12.29
CA VAL A 218 2.56 18.14 -11.06
C VAL A 218 1.07 18.38 -10.75
N LYS A 219 0.37 17.32 -10.35
CA LYS A 219 -1.08 17.35 -10.10
C LYS A 219 -1.42 16.55 -8.84
N PRO A 220 -2.53 16.87 -8.16
CA PRO A 220 -3.01 16.02 -7.09
C PRO A 220 -3.50 14.67 -7.65
N ILE A 221 -3.32 13.59 -6.88
CA ILE A 221 -3.79 12.24 -7.26
C ILE A 221 -5.31 12.26 -7.40
N TYR A 222 -6.03 12.71 -6.37
CA TYR A 222 -7.47 12.99 -6.49
C TYR A 222 -7.69 14.46 -6.86
N PRO A 223 -8.52 14.79 -7.86
CA PRO A 223 -9.48 13.93 -8.56
C PRO A 223 -8.98 13.36 -9.91
N ASN A 224 -7.68 13.39 -10.20
CA ASN A 224 -7.14 12.95 -11.50
C ASN A 224 -7.09 11.43 -11.68
N TRP A 225 -7.14 10.68 -10.57
CA TRP A 225 -7.20 9.22 -10.50
C TRP A 225 -8.43 8.79 -9.68
N PRO A 226 -9.66 9.00 -10.20
CA PRO A 226 -10.88 8.54 -9.55
C PRO A 226 -10.86 7.05 -9.21
N SER A 227 -10.15 6.21 -9.96
CA SER A 227 -9.96 4.79 -9.64
C SER A 227 -9.07 4.53 -8.42
N LEU A 228 -8.44 5.54 -7.84
CA LEU A 228 -7.74 5.41 -6.55
C LEU A 228 -8.51 6.07 -5.40
N GLY A 229 -9.65 6.69 -5.72
CA GLY A 229 -10.56 7.32 -4.77
C GLY A 229 -11.31 6.31 -3.90
N GLY A 230 -11.67 6.77 -2.70
CA GLY A 230 -12.29 6.02 -1.61
C GLY A 230 -13.07 4.77 -1.97
N TYR A 231 -12.63 3.63 -1.43
CA TYR A 231 -13.33 2.35 -1.50
C TYR A 231 -14.06 2.08 -0.19
N GLU A 232 -15.32 1.66 -0.26
CA GLU A 232 -16.01 1.13 0.93
C GLU A 232 -15.18 -0.03 1.47
N ARG A 233 -14.64 0.13 2.68
CA ARG A 233 -14.19 -1.03 3.46
C ARG A 233 -15.44 -1.85 3.74
N GLU A 234 -15.41 -3.14 3.39
CA GLU A 234 -16.25 -4.11 4.10
C GLU A 234 -15.97 -3.88 5.60
N PRO A 235 -16.99 -3.58 6.41
CA PRO A 235 -16.77 -3.34 7.83
C PRO A 235 -16.07 -4.59 8.39
N ALA A 236 -14.91 -4.39 9.02
CA ALA A 236 -14.33 -5.46 9.81
C ALA A 236 -15.40 -5.90 10.81
N LEU A 237 -15.75 -7.18 10.81
CA LEU A 237 -16.72 -7.74 11.76
C LEU A 237 -16.32 -7.22 13.15
N THR A 238 -17.21 -6.44 13.74
CA THR A 238 -17.00 -5.96 15.09
C THR A 238 -17.05 -7.15 16.04
N PHE A 239 -16.50 -7.02 17.24
CA PHE A 239 -16.62 -8.07 18.26
C PHE A 239 -18.09 -8.44 18.51
N ALA A 240 -19.01 -7.49 18.31
CA ALA A 240 -20.45 -7.72 18.34
C ALA A 240 -20.94 -8.57 17.16
N ASP A 241 -20.50 -8.31 15.92
CA ASP A 241 -20.90 -9.12 14.76
C ASP A 241 -20.41 -10.58 14.88
N VAL A 242 -19.24 -10.79 15.48
CA VAL A 242 -18.69 -12.12 15.78
C VAL A 242 -19.48 -12.82 16.90
N LEU A 243 -19.97 -12.08 17.89
CA LEU A 243 -20.73 -12.63 19.02
C LEU A 243 -22.21 -12.90 18.68
N PHE A 244 -22.82 -12.09 17.83
CA PHE A 244 -24.26 -12.12 17.57
C PHE A 244 -24.64 -12.67 16.19
N GLY A 245 -23.68 -12.84 15.28
CA GLY A 245 -23.90 -13.37 13.92
C GLY A 245 -24.54 -12.32 12.98
N GLU A 246 -24.26 -12.43 11.68
CA GLU A 246 -24.66 -11.45 10.64
C GLU A 246 -26.18 -11.25 10.48
N ASP A 247 -27.03 -12.04 11.14
CA ASP A 247 -28.49 -12.01 10.99
C ASP A 247 -29.23 -11.12 12.02
N VAL A 248 -28.54 -10.43 12.93
CA VAL A 248 -29.20 -9.56 13.94
C VAL A 248 -29.18 -8.08 13.54
N VAL A 249 -29.59 -7.77 12.30
CA VAL A 249 -29.93 -6.39 11.93
C VAL A 249 -31.43 -6.17 12.12
N ARG A 250 -31.78 -5.89 13.38
CA ARG A 250 -32.93 -5.15 13.93
C ARG A 250 -33.40 -5.84 15.21
N HIS A 251 -33.01 -5.33 16.38
CA HIS A 251 -33.96 -4.91 17.41
C HIS A 251 -33.32 -4.25 18.64
N ASP A 252 -34.07 -3.28 19.15
CA ASP A 252 -34.27 -2.78 20.52
C ASP A 252 -33.10 -2.81 21.55
N GLU A 253 -32.74 -1.63 22.07
CA GLU A 253 -31.72 -1.43 23.11
C GLU A 253 -31.98 -2.25 24.40
N SER A 254 -33.19 -2.76 24.60
CA SER A 254 -33.55 -3.61 25.74
C SER A 254 -32.89 -4.99 25.74
N GLU A 255 -32.57 -5.58 24.58
CA GLU A 255 -31.93 -6.91 24.53
C GLU A 255 -30.43 -6.85 24.87
N LEU A 256 -29.75 -5.76 24.52
CA LEU A 256 -28.34 -5.52 24.84
C LEU A 256 -28.09 -5.47 26.36
N HIS A 257 -29.03 -4.88 27.12
CA HIS A 257 -28.95 -4.79 28.58
C HIS A 257 -29.12 -6.17 29.26
N ASN A 258 -29.96 -7.04 28.69
CA ASN A 258 -30.18 -8.37 29.25
C ASN A 258 -28.98 -9.31 29.02
N HIS A 259 -28.30 -9.25 27.88
CA HIS A 259 -27.11 -10.09 27.66
C HIS A 259 -25.90 -9.65 28.48
N LEU A 260 -25.68 -8.34 28.68
CA LEU A 260 -24.61 -7.85 29.56
C LEU A 260 -24.86 -8.22 31.03
N SER A 261 -26.12 -8.32 31.47
CA SER A 261 -26.45 -8.76 32.84
C SER A 261 -26.09 -10.22 33.13
N GLN A 262 -26.01 -11.08 32.10
CA GLN A 262 -25.60 -12.48 32.26
C GLN A 262 -24.09 -12.63 32.44
N PHE A 263 -23.27 -11.76 31.83
CA PHE A 263 -21.81 -11.75 32.02
C PHE A 263 -21.36 -11.25 33.40
N SER A 264 -22.17 -10.43 34.08
CA SER A 264 -21.94 -9.98 35.47
C SER A 264 -22.07 -11.11 36.51
N SER A 265 -22.61 -12.27 36.11
CA SER A 265 -22.86 -13.42 37.00
C SER A 265 -21.87 -14.58 36.88
N ALA A 266 -20.84 -14.45 36.04
CA ALA A 266 -19.79 -15.45 35.92
C ALA A 266 -18.85 -15.43 37.14
N PRO A 267 -18.44 -16.59 37.69
CA PRO A 267 -17.47 -16.65 38.78
C PRO A 267 -16.11 -16.10 38.33
N GLU A 268 -15.40 -15.41 39.24
CA GLU A 268 -14.06 -14.85 38.98
C GLU A 268 -13.13 -15.92 38.39
N PRO A 269 -12.43 -15.64 37.27
CA PRO A 269 -11.49 -16.59 36.69
C PRO A 269 -10.20 -16.68 37.52
N ASP A 270 -9.60 -17.87 37.49
CA ASP A 270 -8.35 -18.20 38.19
C ASP A 270 -7.20 -17.24 37.78
N PRO A 271 -6.56 -16.54 38.73
CA PRO A 271 -5.54 -15.52 38.46
C PRO A 271 -4.25 -16.06 37.81
N LEU A 272 -4.12 -17.37 37.59
CA LEU A 272 -2.96 -17.99 36.94
C LEU A 272 -3.25 -18.49 35.50
N SER A 273 -4.40 -18.16 34.94
CA SER A 273 -4.72 -18.48 33.53
C SER A 273 -4.05 -17.51 32.54
N PRO A 274 -3.35 -18.00 31.50
CA PRO A 274 -2.80 -17.17 30.42
C PRO A 274 -3.85 -16.39 29.60
N ALA A 275 -5.14 -16.64 29.83
CA ALA A 275 -6.24 -15.93 29.18
C ALA A 275 -6.48 -14.51 29.73
N LEU A 276 -5.89 -14.15 30.88
CA LEU A 276 -6.13 -12.86 31.53
C LEU A 276 -5.46 -11.66 30.82
N ASP A 277 -4.30 -11.87 30.19
CA ASP A 277 -3.54 -10.79 29.53
C ASP A 277 -4.25 -10.26 28.28
N MET A 278 -5.06 -11.09 27.62
CA MET A 278 -5.90 -10.66 26.50
C MET A 278 -7.19 -9.97 26.95
N TYR A 279 -7.69 -10.32 28.15
CA TYR A 279 -8.94 -9.77 28.71
C TYR A 279 -8.74 -8.36 29.29
N LEU A 280 -7.62 -8.06 29.94
CA LEU A 280 -7.38 -6.74 30.54
C LEU A 280 -6.98 -5.64 29.54
N TYR A 281 -6.37 -6.00 28.39
CA TYR A 281 -5.94 -5.02 27.40
C TYR A 281 -7.10 -4.47 26.54
N VAL A 282 -8.15 -5.28 26.34
CA VAL A 282 -9.31 -4.93 25.51
C VAL A 282 -10.37 -4.15 26.31
N VAL A 283 -10.59 -4.49 27.59
CA VAL A 283 -11.62 -3.83 28.41
C VAL A 283 -11.26 -2.38 28.78
N ASN A 284 -9.96 -2.02 28.80
CA ASN A 284 -9.52 -0.68 29.22
C ASN A 284 -9.67 0.40 28.15
N ALA A 285 -9.78 0.04 26.87
CA ALA A 285 -9.87 1.04 25.79
C ALA A 285 -11.30 1.51 25.50
N GLU A 286 -12.31 0.64 25.66
CA GLU A 286 -13.69 0.95 25.24
C GLU A 286 -14.61 1.40 26.39
N VAL A 287 -14.33 1.02 27.65
CA VAL A 287 -15.18 1.41 28.79
C VAL A 287 -15.00 2.89 29.19
N ILE A 288 -13.84 3.49 28.89
CA ILE A 288 -13.57 4.91 29.22
C ILE A 288 -14.41 5.86 28.35
N HIS A 289 -14.79 5.46 27.14
CA HIS A 289 -15.61 6.31 26.26
C HIS A 289 -17.11 6.23 26.54
N PHE A 290 -17.59 5.15 27.17
CA PHE A 290 -19.02 4.95 27.41
C PHE A 290 -19.51 5.58 28.73
N LEU A 291 -18.68 5.64 29.77
CA LEU A 291 -19.07 6.19 31.08
C LEU A 291 -19.03 7.73 31.17
N VAL A 292 -18.43 8.44 30.21
CA VAL A 292 -18.39 9.92 30.20
C VAL A 292 -19.62 10.52 29.49
N GLY A 293 -20.37 9.72 28.73
CA GLY A 293 -21.44 10.20 27.85
C GLY A 293 -22.86 10.17 28.41
N THR A 294 -23.11 9.45 29.52
CA THR A 294 -24.46 9.32 30.08
C THR A 294 -24.39 9.28 31.61
N VAL A 295 -24.76 10.41 32.23
CA VAL A 295 -25.40 10.60 33.56
C VAL A 295 -24.86 11.88 34.21
N CYS A 296 -25.51 13.01 33.93
CA CYS A 296 -25.89 14.05 34.91
C CYS A 296 -26.47 15.25 34.17
N PRO A 297 -27.72 15.63 34.46
CA PRO A 297 -27.89 16.55 35.58
C PRO A 297 -29.14 16.22 36.40
N ILE A 298 -29.04 16.13 37.72
CA ILE A 298 -30.12 16.48 38.64
C ILE A 298 -29.58 16.54 40.08
N ILE A 299 -29.64 17.76 40.61
CA ILE A 299 -29.77 18.16 42.02
C ILE A 299 -28.47 18.21 42.85
N SER A 300 -27.87 19.40 42.79
CA SER A 300 -27.34 20.08 43.96
C SER A 300 -28.51 20.52 44.86
N THR A 301 -28.61 19.99 46.09
CA THR A 301 -29.02 20.75 47.29
C THR A 301 -28.84 19.91 48.55
N LYS A 302 -28.11 20.51 49.51
CA LYS A 302 -28.06 20.36 51.00
C LYS A 302 -28.88 19.21 51.63
N ILE A 303 -28.41 18.54 52.68
CA ILE A 303 -28.31 19.04 54.07
C ILE A 303 -27.43 18.06 54.89
N ASN A 304 -26.77 18.62 55.92
CA ASN A 304 -26.14 17.99 57.10
C ASN A 304 -26.70 16.64 57.55
#